data_AF-A0A101S0A7-F1
#
_entry.id   AF-A0A101S0A7-F1
#
_cell.length_a   1.000
_cell.length_b   1.000
_cell.length_c   1.000
_cell.angle_alpha   90.00
_cell.angle_beta   90.00
_cell.angle_gamma   90.00
#
_symmetry.space_group_name_H-M   'P 1'
#
loop_
_entity.id
_entity.type
_entity.pdbx_description
1 polymer ?
#
loop_
_entity_poly.entity_id
_entity_poly.type
_entity_poly.pdbx_seq_one_letter_code
_entity_poly.pdbx_strand_id
1 'polypeptide(L)'
;MNLVDLQGLIRLVNGCTKPASRHFKEWVSEVIATIQRDGSYSLEPATVQPGPTGCTAYVMPQQITDALVALEQRSIRTDELLRQINNSQTAMVEVLRDIAQTLRRPTDRARPVQAPELTPEQLLINWKTRNLVITEDIHKVAAHLAPALLHGGADYSMEEIAVCTGLTPDRVRDCLELLSEHGCVRQVGRAPDGAPFYVLP
;
A
#
# COMPACT_ATOMS: atom_id res chain seq x y z
N MET A 1 23.20 0.33 -34.84
CA MET A 1 22.19 -0.41 -35.62
C MET A 1 22.54 -1.89 -35.50
N ASN A 2 21.86 -2.63 -34.62
CA ASN A 2 22.18 -4.06 -34.40
C ASN A 2 21.54 -4.84 -35.54
N LEU A 3 22.32 -5.15 -36.57
CA LEU A 3 21.89 -6.04 -37.64
C LEU A 3 21.74 -7.44 -37.03
N VAL A 4 20.53 -7.99 -37.06
CA VAL A 4 20.29 -9.36 -36.60
C VAL A 4 20.80 -10.29 -37.69
N ASP A 5 21.85 -11.04 -37.41
CA ASP A 5 22.31 -12.11 -38.30
C ASP A 5 21.33 -13.32 -38.28
N LEU A 6 21.49 -14.25 -39.22
CA LEU A 6 20.62 -15.43 -39.34
C LEU A 6 20.55 -16.23 -38.02
N GLN A 7 21.67 -16.33 -37.31
CA GLN A 7 21.74 -17.03 -36.03
C GLN A 7 20.94 -16.32 -34.93
N GLY A 8 21.00 -15.00 -34.88
CA GLY A 8 20.21 -14.15 -34.00
C GLY A 8 18.72 -14.26 -34.27
N LEU A 9 18.33 -14.31 -35.55
CA LEU A 9 16.93 -14.48 -35.96
C LEU A 9 16.38 -15.84 -35.51
N ILE A 10 17.14 -16.92 -35.72
CA ILE A 10 16.76 -18.27 -35.27
C ILE A 10 16.60 -18.31 -33.74
N ARG A 11 17.53 -17.71 -32.99
CA ARG A 11 17.45 -17.63 -31.53
C ARG A 11 16.22 -16.86 -31.06
N LEU A 12 15.88 -15.75 -31.72
CA LEU A 12 14.71 -14.93 -31.41
C LEU A 12 13.40 -15.71 -31.61
N VAL A 13 13.26 -16.36 -32.78
CA VAL A 13 12.07 -17.16 -33.12
C VAL A 13 11.88 -18.32 -32.13
N ASN A 14 12.97 -19.00 -31.76
CA ASN A 14 12.94 -20.08 -30.78
C ASN A 14 12.62 -19.58 -29.36
N GLY A 15 13.05 -18.37 -29.01
CA GLY A 15 12.73 -17.74 -27.72
C GLY A 15 11.28 -17.27 -27.58
N CYS A 16 10.56 -17.06 -28.68
CA CYS A 16 9.15 -16.70 -28.64
C CYS A 16 8.27 -17.90 -28.25
N THR A 17 7.76 -17.94 -27.01
CA THR A 17 6.91 -19.07 -26.52
C THR A 17 5.42 -18.76 -26.48
N LYS A 18 5.03 -17.48 -26.62
CA LYS A 18 3.63 -17.06 -26.51
C LYS A 18 2.80 -17.55 -27.71
N PRO A 19 1.57 -18.06 -27.53
CA PRO A 19 0.74 -18.53 -28.64
C PRO A 19 0.41 -17.42 -29.65
N ALA A 20 0.28 -16.17 -29.18
CA ALA A 20 0.09 -14.99 -30.03
C ALA A 20 1.28 -14.71 -30.98
N SER A 21 2.47 -15.29 -30.74
CA SER A 21 3.64 -15.13 -31.61
C SER A 21 3.63 -16.03 -32.84
N ARG A 22 2.59 -16.88 -33.03
CA ARG A 22 2.50 -17.80 -34.18
C ARG A 22 2.65 -17.09 -35.53
N HIS A 23 1.93 -16.00 -35.74
CA HIS A 23 2.00 -15.23 -36.99
C HIS A 23 3.39 -14.67 -37.27
N PHE A 24 4.11 -14.26 -36.23
CA PHE A 24 5.50 -13.83 -36.37
C PHE A 24 6.41 -14.98 -36.80
N LYS A 25 6.25 -16.19 -36.23
CA LYS A 25 7.04 -17.36 -36.61
C LYS A 25 6.76 -17.83 -38.03
N GLU A 26 5.49 -17.79 -38.45
CA GLU A 26 5.06 -18.10 -39.82
C GLU A 26 5.72 -17.13 -40.82
N TRP A 27 5.63 -15.82 -40.54
CA TRP A 27 6.27 -14.80 -41.36
C TRP A 27 7.79 -14.96 -41.43
N VAL A 28 8.47 -15.20 -40.31
CA VAL A 28 9.94 -15.41 -40.34
C VAL A 28 10.31 -16.66 -41.14
N SER A 29 9.49 -17.71 -41.10
CA SER A 29 9.73 -18.92 -41.91
C SER A 29 9.64 -18.61 -43.40
N GLU A 30 8.68 -17.78 -43.82
CA GLU A 30 8.55 -17.29 -45.19
C GLU A 30 9.76 -16.44 -45.61
N VAL A 31 10.19 -15.49 -44.75
CA VAL A 31 11.37 -14.66 -44.98
C VAL A 31 12.61 -15.54 -45.22
N ILE A 32 12.85 -16.52 -44.35
CA ILE A 32 14.01 -17.43 -44.48
C ILE A 32 13.92 -18.23 -45.79
N ALA A 33 12.75 -18.78 -46.11
CA ALA A 33 12.55 -19.55 -47.34
C ALA A 33 12.79 -18.70 -48.61
N THR A 34 12.35 -17.45 -48.60
CA THR A 34 12.53 -16.49 -49.70
C THR A 34 14.00 -16.08 -49.85
N ILE A 35 14.70 -15.80 -48.74
CA ILE A 35 16.16 -15.52 -48.78
C ILE A 35 16.92 -16.73 -49.33
N GLN A 36 16.55 -17.94 -48.94
CA GLN A 36 17.21 -19.16 -49.43
C GLN A 36 16.96 -19.39 -50.92
N ARG A 37 15.79 -19.02 -51.44
CA ARG A 37 15.43 -19.18 -52.86
C ARG A 37 16.00 -18.08 -53.74
N ASP A 38 15.84 -16.83 -53.33
CA ASP A 38 16.03 -15.64 -54.16
C ASP A 38 17.28 -14.83 -53.74
N GLY A 39 18.00 -15.28 -52.71
CA GLY A 39 19.23 -14.67 -52.21
C GLY A 39 19.02 -13.39 -51.39
N SER A 40 17.81 -12.84 -51.36
CA SER A 40 17.46 -11.64 -50.61
C SER A 40 15.97 -11.59 -50.28
N TYR A 41 15.60 -10.79 -49.28
CA TYR A 41 14.22 -10.46 -48.96
C TYR A 41 14.11 -8.96 -48.72
N SER A 42 13.19 -8.31 -49.43
CA SER A 42 12.90 -6.89 -49.30
C SER A 42 11.41 -6.70 -49.07
N LEU A 43 11.05 -5.86 -48.11
CA LEU A 43 9.68 -5.42 -47.93
C LEU A 43 9.28 -4.47 -49.06
N GLU A 44 8.03 -4.57 -49.53
CA GLU A 44 7.52 -3.65 -50.55
C GLU A 44 7.57 -2.19 -50.05
N PRO A 45 8.27 -1.30 -50.76
CA PRO A 45 8.23 0.12 -50.47
C PRO A 45 6.82 0.64 -50.70
N ALA A 46 6.31 1.47 -49.79
CA ALA A 46 5.05 2.17 -49.98
C ALA A 46 5.16 3.08 -51.22
N THR A 47 4.13 3.08 -52.06
CA THR A 47 4.01 3.92 -53.26
C THR A 47 4.06 5.42 -52.97
N VAL A 48 3.84 5.82 -51.72
CA VAL A 48 3.96 7.20 -51.25
C VAL A 48 5.39 7.40 -50.74
N GLN A 49 6.32 7.70 -51.65
CA GLN A 49 7.63 8.24 -51.29
C GLN A 49 7.75 9.72 -51.68
N PRO A 50 8.46 10.54 -50.87
CA PRO A 50 9.10 10.21 -49.58
C PRO A 50 8.21 10.55 -48.38
N GLY A 51 8.41 9.85 -47.26
CA GLY A 51 7.94 10.31 -45.95
C GLY A 51 8.69 11.58 -45.50
N PRO A 52 8.15 12.36 -44.54
CA PRO A 52 8.68 13.68 -44.16
C PRO A 52 10.14 13.68 -43.64
N THR A 53 10.68 12.52 -43.25
CA THR A 53 12.06 12.33 -42.76
C THR A 53 13.03 11.81 -43.83
N GLY A 54 12.61 11.64 -45.08
CA GLY A 54 13.45 11.10 -46.15
C GLY A 54 13.75 9.59 -46.04
N CYS A 55 13.11 8.90 -45.09
CA CYS A 55 13.16 7.44 -45.00
C CYS A 55 12.18 6.79 -45.99
N THR A 56 12.57 5.66 -46.58
CA THR A 56 11.66 4.79 -47.35
C THR A 56 10.54 4.32 -46.43
N ALA A 57 9.31 4.71 -46.75
CA ALA A 57 8.12 4.18 -46.10
C ALA A 57 7.84 2.77 -46.65
N TYR A 58 7.47 1.83 -45.77
CA TYR A 58 7.05 0.48 -46.15
C TYR A 58 5.54 0.34 -46.02
N VAL A 59 4.93 -0.49 -46.86
CA VAL A 59 3.49 -0.78 -46.76
C VAL A 59 3.23 -1.45 -45.41
N MET A 60 2.48 -0.79 -44.52
CA MET A 60 2.01 -1.43 -43.29
C MET A 60 0.81 -2.33 -43.62
N PRO A 61 0.86 -3.63 -43.29
CA PRO A 61 -0.30 -4.51 -43.40
C PRO A 61 -1.48 -3.97 -42.58
N GLN A 62 -2.70 -4.07 -43.12
CA GLN A 62 -3.91 -3.56 -42.46
C GLN A 62 -4.08 -4.11 -41.04
N GLN A 63 -3.70 -5.37 -40.80
CA GLN A 63 -3.77 -5.99 -39.48
C GLN A 63 -2.93 -5.26 -38.44
N ILE A 64 -1.78 -4.68 -38.84
CA ILE A 64 -0.92 -3.91 -37.94
C ILE A 64 -1.53 -2.53 -37.69
N THR A 65 -2.07 -1.89 -38.72
CA THR A 65 -2.78 -0.62 -38.59
C THR A 65 -3.97 -0.76 -37.63
N ASP A 66 -4.79 -1.79 -37.81
CA ASP A 66 -5.95 -2.07 -36.95
C ASP A 66 -5.53 -2.38 -35.52
N ALA A 67 -4.46 -3.16 -35.34
CA ALA A 67 -3.91 -3.44 -34.01
C ALA A 67 -3.38 -2.18 -33.32
N LEU A 68 -2.73 -1.29 -34.07
CA LEU A 68 -2.22 -0.01 -33.56
C LEU A 68 -3.38 0.91 -33.15
N VAL A 69 -4.40 1.03 -33.99
CA VAL A 69 -5.61 1.82 -33.68
C VAL A 69 -6.32 1.27 -32.45
N ALA A 70 -6.48 -0.05 -32.35
CA ALA A 70 -7.10 -0.69 -31.19
C ALA A 70 -6.28 -0.47 -29.89
N LEU A 71 -4.94 -0.48 -30.00
CA LEU A 71 -4.04 -0.20 -28.89
C LEU A 71 -4.14 1.27 -28.44
N GLU A 72 -4.14 2.21 -29.39
CA GLU A 72 -4.27 3.64 -29.12
C GLU A 72 -5.61 3.97 -28.47
N GLN A 73 -6.71 3.41 -28.98
CA GLN A 73 -8.04 3.56 -28.37
C GLN A 73 -8.10 2.99 -26.94
N ARG A 74 -7.40 1.89 -26.68
CA ARG A 74 -7.29 1.34 -25.32
C ARG A 74 -6.45 2.24 -24.42
N SER A 75 -5.36 2.83 -24.94
CA SER A 75 -4.54 3.80 -24.19
C SER A 75 -5.38 4.99 -23.78
N ILE A 76 -6.08 5.63 -24.73
CA ILE A 76 -6.95 6.79 -24.49
C ILE A 76 -7.97 6.50 -23.38
N ARG A 77 -8.62 5.32 -23.43
CA ARG A 77 -9.58 4.91 -22.39
C ARG A 77 -8.94 4.75 -21.02
N THR A 78 -7.72 4.23 -20.97
CA THR A 78 -6.99 4.02 -19.71
C THR A 78 -6.53 5.35 -19.13
N ASP A 79 -6.03 6.25 -19.97
CA ASP A 79 -5.59 7.58 -19.58
C ASP A 79 -6.74 8.43 -19.05
N GLU A 80 -7.92 8.35 -19.68
CA GLU A 80 -9.12 9.05 -19.20
C GLU A 80 -9.57 8.55 -17.82
N LEU A 81 -9.51 7.22 -17.58
CA LEU A 81 -9.82 6.65 -16.28
C LEU A 81 -8.84 7.11 -15.19
N LEU A 82 -7.53 7.13 -15.51
CA LEU A 82 -6.51 7.64 -14.59
C LEU A 82 -6.73 9.12 -14.28
N ARG A 83 -7.09 9.93 -15.29
CA ARG A 83 -7.41 11.34 -15.11
C ARG A 83 -8.61 11.53 -14.18
N GLN A 84 -9.66 10.72 -14.33
CA GLN A 84 -10.84 10.76 -13.45
C GLN A 84 -10.49 10.40 -12.01
N ILE A 85 -9.70 9.34 -11.80
CA ILE A 85 -9.22 8.95 -10.46
C ILE A 85 -8.41 10.10 -9.86
N ASN A 86 -7.47 10.68 -10.60
CA ASN A 86 -6.63 11.77 -10.09
C ASN A 86 -7.46 13.02 -9.72
N ASN A 87 -8.46 13.36 -10.53
CA ASN A 87 -9.39 14.45 -10.22
C ASN A 87 -10.18 14.15 -8.94
N SER A 88 -10.69 12.92 -8.78
CA SER A 88 -11.41 12.51 -7.57
C SER A 88 -10.54 12.56 -6.32
N GLN A 89 -9.27 12.11 -6.43
CA GLN A 89 -8.31 12.18 -5.33
C GLN A 89 -7.98 13.63 -4.96
N THR A 90 -7.78 14.49 -5.96
CA THR A 90 -7.53 15.92 -5.73
C THR A 90 -8.73 16.57 -5.02
N ALA A 91 -9.95 16.30 -5.50
CA ALA A 91 -11.17 16.80 -4.87
C ALA A 91 -11.33 16.26 -3.43
N MET A 92 -11.06 14.98 -3.18
CA MET A 92 -11.08 14.41 -1.83
C MET A 92 -10.06 15.08 -0.90
N VAL A 93 -8.84 15.33 -1.40
CA VAL A 93 -7.79 16.04 -0.63
C VAL A 93 -8.22 17.47 -0.31
N GLU A 94 -8.88 18.16 -1.24
CA GLU A 94 -9.43 19.50 -1.00
C GLU A 94 -10.53 19.48 0.06
N VAL A 95 -11.47 18.54 -0.01
CA VAL A 95 -12.52 18.38 1.01
C VAL A 95 -11.92 18.04 2.38
N LEU A 96 -10.96 17.12 2.45
CA LEU A 96 -10.27 16.79 3.70
C LEU A 96 -9.51 18.01 4.27
N ARG A 97 -8.90 18.82 3.39
CA ARG A 97 -8.24 20.07 3.79
C ARG A 97 -9.25 21.08 4.32
N ASP A 98 -10.40 21.23 3.68
CA ASP A 98 -11.47 22.14 4.12
C ASP A 98 -12.08 21.71 5.46
N ILE A 99 -12.33 20.40 5.65
CA ILE A 99 -12.75 19.83 6.93
C ILE A 99 -11.68 20.11 8.00
N ALA A 100 -10.41 19.82 7.71
CA ALA A 100 -9.32 20.10 8.63
C ALA A 100 -9.21 21.59 8.97
N GLN A 101 -9.41 22.49 8.00
CA GLN A 101 -9.43 23.94 8.23
C GLN A 101 -10.64 24.38 9.05
N THR A 102 -11.81 23.78 8.84
CA THR A 102 -13.03 24.04 9.61
C THR A 102 -12.89 23.56 11.05
N LEU A 103 -12.29 22.39 11.27
CA LEU A 103 -11.94 21.88 12.59
C LEU A 103 -10.85 22.73 13.27
N ARG A 104 -9.95 23.35 12.47
CA ARG A 104 -8.86 24.22 12.97
C ARG A 104 -9.31 25.65 13.24
N ARG A 105 -10.37 26.14 12.59
CA ARG A 105 -10.98 27.42 12.93
C ARG A 105 -11.63 27.25 14.31
N PRO A 106 -11.12 27.94 15.35
CA PRO A 106 -11.66 27.78 16.69
C PRO A 106 -13.12 28.22 16.67
N THR A 107 -13.98 27.45 17.31
CA THR A 107 -15.21 27.96 17.90
C THR A 107 -14.91 29.31 18.56
N ASP A 108 -15.34 30.39 17.91
CA ASP A 108 -15.25 31.78 18.37
C ASP A 108 -16.28 32.05 19.49
N ARG A 109 -16.25 31.18 20.49
CA ARG A 109 -16.84 31.41 21.80
C ARG A 109 -15.79 30.99 22.80
N ALA A 110 -15.18 32.00 23.40
CA ALA A 110 -14.39 31.90 24.61
C ALA A 110 -15.08 31.02 25.66
N ARG A 111 -14.75 29.73 25.63
CA ARG A 111 -14.73 28.86 26.78
C ARG A 111 -13.52 27.96 26.55
N PRO A 112 -12.59 27.84 27.50
CA PRO A 112 -11.51 26.88 27.38
C PRO A 112 -12.15 25.49 27.38
N VAL A 113 -12.47 24.97 26.20
CA VAL A 113 -12.70 23.54 26.00
C VAL A 113 -11.30 22.97 25.92
N GLN A 114 -10.73 22.72 27.10
CA GLN A 114 -9.77 21.65 27.26
C GLN A 114 -10.37 20.47 26.49
N ALA A 115 -9.62 19.90 25.55
CA ALA A 115 -9.87 18.51 25.18
C ALA A 115 -10.07 17.75 26.50
N PRO A 116 -11.01 16.79 26.61
CA PRO A 116 -10.88 15.83 27.68
C PRO A 116 -9.59 15.08 27.38
N GLU A 117 -8.46 15.64 27.81
CA GLU A 117 -7.28 14.89 28.14
C GLU A 117 -7.84 13.83 29.06
N LEU A 118 -7.97 12.61 28.54
CA LEU A 118 -8.27 11.44 29.33
C LEU A 118 -7.17 11.40 30.37
N THR A 119 -7.41 12.03 31.52
CA THR A 119 -6.47 12.02 32.61
C THR A 119 -6.39 10.57 33.08
N PRO A 120 -5.26 10.15 33.67
CA PRO A 120 -5.16 8.83 34.29
C PRO A 120 -6.36 8.54 35.22
N GLU A 121 -6.90 9.57 35.87
CA GLU A 121 -8.10 9.52 36.71
C GLU A 121 -9.40 9.23 35.93
N GLN A 122 -9.62 9.86 34.77
CA GLN A 122 -10.78 9.58 33.91
C GLN A 122 -10.71 8.18 33.29
N LEU A 123 -9.50 7.71 32.98
CA LEU A 123 -9.25 6.37 32.50
C LEU A 123 -9.59 5.34 33.59
N LEU A 124 -9.17 5.59 34.84
CA LEU A 124 -9.55 4.80 36.00
C LEU A 124 -11.07 4.79 36.19
N ILE A 125 -11.76 5.93 36.10
CA ILE A 125 -13.24 6.00 36.19
C ILE A 125 -13.91 5.18 35.08
N ASN A 126 -13.37 5.20 33.85
CA ASN A 126 -13.86 4.39 32.73
C ASN A 126 -13.74 2.89 33.06
N TRP A 127 -12.60 2.47 33.61
CA TRP A 127 -12.39 1.09 34.05
C TRP A 127 -13.30 0.70 35.23
N LYS A 128 -13.55 1.60 36.19
CA LYS A 128 -14.55 1.38 37.27
C LYS A 128 -15.95 1.14 36.70
N THR A 129 -16.30 1.90 35.65
CA THR A 129 -17.62 1.81 35.00
C THR A 129 -17.79 0.52 34.20
N ARG A 130 -16.68 -0.08 33.72
CA ARG A 130 -16.65 -1.37 33.01
C ARG A 130 -16.68 -2.61 33.93
N ASN A 131 -17.14 -2.44 35.17
CA ASN A 131 -17.38 -3.56 36.11
C ASN A 131 -16.09 -4.29 36.54
N LEU A 132 -14.95 -3.58 36.55
CA LEU A 132 -13.72 -4.08 37.15
C LEU A 132 -13.94 -4.18 38.67
N VAL A 133 -13.68 -5.34 39.28
CA VAL A 133 -13.67 -5.47 40.75
C VAL A 133 -12.46 -4.70 41.27
N ILE A 134 -12.67 -3.50 41.82
CA ILE A 134 -11.59 -2.63 42.30
C ILE A 134 -11.17 -3.12 43.68
N THR A 135 -10.36 -4.18 43.73
CA THR A 135 -9.51 -4.38 44.90
C THR A 135 -8.43 -3.29 44.92
N GLU A 136 -7.97 -2.94 46.12
CA GLU A 136 -6.95 -1.89 46.30
C GLU A 136 -5.68 -2.19 45.48
N ASP A 137 -5.34 -3.47 45.35
CA ASP A 137 -4.20 -3.97 44.59
C ASP A 137 -4.35 -3.72 43.08
N ILE A 138 -5.52 -4.00 42.51
CA ILE A 138 -5.82 -3.75 41.09
C ILE A 138 -5.80 -2.25 40.81
N HIS A 139 -6.30 -1.43 41.74
CA HIS A 139 -6.29 0.02 41.59
C HIS A 139 -4.86 0.59 41.54
N LYS A 140 -3.94 0.09 42.39
CA LYS A 140 -2.54 0.50 42.41
C LYS A 140 -1.83 0.18 41.09
N VAL A 141 -2.02 -1.03 40.57
CA VAL A 141 -1.46 -1.44 39.27
C VAL A 141 -2.06 -0.61 38.12
N ALA A 142 -3.39 -0.45 38.11
CA ALA A 142 -4.10 0.34 37.11
C ALA A 142 -3.65 1.82 37.11
N ALA A 143 -3.49 2.43 38.28
CA ALA A 143 -3.05 3.82 38.41
C ALA A 143 -1.61 4.02 37.96
N HIS A 144 -0.75 3.01 38.15
CA HIS A 144 0.63 3.06 37.66
C HIS A 144 0.72 2.89 36.14
N LEU A 145 -0.12 2.04 35.54
CA LEU A 145 -0.13 1.80 34.10
C LEU A 145 -0.85 2.89 33.29
N ALA A 146 -1.89 3.51 33.85
CA ALA A 146 -2.72 4.47 33.15
C ALA A 146 -1.95 5.63 32.48
N PRO A 147 -0.94 6.27 33.13
CA PRO A 147 -0.12 7.29 32.48
C PRO A 147 0.66 6.75 31.28
N ALA A 148 1.33 5.60 31.38
CA ALA A 148 2.11 5.04 30.27
C ALA A 148 1.22 4.63 29.08
N LEU A 149 0.06 4.04 29.38
CA LEU A 149 -0.92 3.65 28.37
C LEU A 149 -1.48 4.84 27.58
N LEU A 150 -1.57 6.02 28.19
CA LEU A 150 -1.98 7.26 27.52
C LEU A 150 -0.92 7.84 26.58
N HIS A 151 0.36 7.51 26.79
CA HIS A 151 1.48 8.03 26.01
C HIS A 151 1.92 7.10 24.86
N GLY A 152 1.14 6.07 24.55
CA GLY A 152 1.37 5.18 23.40
C GLY A 152 1.61 3.71 23.74
N GLY A 153 1.62 3.35 25.03
CA GLY A 153 1.74 1.98 25.51
C GLY A 153 2.65 1.85 26.72
N ALA A 154 2.54 0.73 27.42
CA ALA A 154 3.29 0.44 28.64
C ALA A 154 4.15 -0.83 28.44
N ASP A 155 5.47 -0.69 28.57
CA ASP A 155 6.49 -1.72 28.41
C ASP A 155 7.05 -2.24 29.74
N TYR A 156 6.24 -2.27 30.79
CA TYR A 156 6.71 -2.67 32.12
C TYR A 156 6.84 -4.19 32.28
N SER A 157 7.95 -4.62 32.89
CA SER A 157 8.11 -5.98 33.40
C SER A 157 7.25 -6.22 34.65
N MET A 158 6.93 -7.48 34.94
CA MET A 158 6.13 -7.85 36.12
C MET A 158 6.86 -7.50 37.43
N GLU A 159 8.19 -7.59 37.41
CA GLU A 159 9.07 -7.28 38.52
C GLU A 159 9.12 -5.77 38.81
N GLU A 160 9.15 -4.92 37.79
CA GLU A 160 9.13 -3.46 37.95
C GLU A 160 7.79 -2.98 38.52
N ILE A 161 6.68 -3.53 38.03
CA ILE A 161 5.35 -3.20 38.57
C ILE A 161 5.26 -3.66 40.03
N ALA A 162 5.78 -4.85 40.36
CA ALA A 162 5.80 -5.35 41.75
C ALA A 162 6.58 -4.41 42.68
N VAL A 163 7.75 -3.92 42.26
CA VAL A 163 8.56 -2.97 43.04
C VAL A 163 7.84 -1.62 43.19
N CYS A 164 7.24 -1.09 42.12
CA CYS A 164 6.55 0.21 42.14
C CYS A 164 5.23 0.18 42.91
N THR A 165 4.53 -0.96 42.93
CA THR A 165 3.22 -1.09 43.59
C THR A 165 3.31 -1.73 44.98
N GLY A 166 4.46 -2.29 45.36
CA GLY A 166 4.66 -3.00 46.62
C GLY A 166 3.93 -4.35 46.70
N LEU A 167 3.50 -4.89 45.56
CA LEU A 167 2.78 -6.17 45.45
C LEU A 167 3.74 -7.29 45.09
N THR A 168 3.35 -8.54 45.36
CA THR A 168 4.10 -9.69 44.87
C THR A 168 3.90 -9.85 43.35
N PRO A 169 4.89 -10.36 42.60
CA PRO A 169 4.78 -10.53 41.15
C PRO A 169 3.61 -11.44 40.74
N ASP A 170 3.26 -12.44 41.57
CA ASP A 170 2.08 -13.29 41.36
C ASP A 170 0.77 -12.48 41.42
N ARG A 171 0.64 -11.57 42.39
CA ARG A 171 -0.53 -10.69 42.53
C ARG A 171 -0.62 -9.70 41.37
N VAL A 172 0.50 -9.19 40.88
CA VAL A 172 0.54 -8.29 39.71
C VAL A 172 0.06 -9.02 38.46
N ARG A 173 0.47 -10.27 38.25
CA ARG A 173 0.01 -11.09 37.13
C ARG A 173 -1.50 -11.31 37.20
N ASP A 174 -2.04 -11.71 38.35
CA ASP A 174 -3.48 -11.90 38.54
C ASP A 174 -4.27 -10.60 38.27
N CYS A 175 -3.73 -9.44 38.69
CA CYS A 175 -4.31 -8.13 38.39
C CYS A 175 -4.29 -7.77 36.90
N LEU A 176 -3.20 -8.11 36.18
CA LEU A 176 -3.06 -7.87 34.74
C LEU A 176 -3.97 -8.79 33.92
N GLU A 177 -4.14 -10.05 34.33
CA GLU A 177 -5.09 -10.99 33.74
C GLU A 177 -6.52 -10.44 33.84
N LEU A 178 -6.92 -9.99 35.04
CA LEU A 178 -8.23 -9.35 35.23
C LEU A 178 -8.40 -8.08 34.38
N LEU A 179 -7.37 -7.21 34.29
CA LEU A 179 -7.43 -6.03 33.43
C LEU A 179 -7.53 -6.39 31.94
N SER A 180 -6.97 -7.52 31.51
CA SER A 180 -7.08 -7.97 30.12
C SER A 180 -8.43 -8.62 29.83
N GLU A 181 -8.94 -9.47 30.72
CA GLU A 181 -10.25 -10.11 30.61
C GLU A 181 -11.39 -9.09 30.52
N HIS A 182 -11.29 -8.01 31.29
CA HIS A 182 -12.26 -6.90 31.27
C HIS A 182 -12.06 -5.92 30.10
N GLY A 183 -11.10 -6.17 29.21
CA GLY A 183 -10.84 -5.33 28.04
C GLY A 183 -10.38 -3.92 28.42
N CYS A 184 -9.66 -3.77 29.54
CA CYS A 184 -9.05 -2.51 29.95
C CYS A 184 -7.68 -2.32 29.30
N VAL A 185 -6.93 -3.42 29.08
CA VAL A 185 -5.63 -3.44 28.40
C VAL A 185 -5.53 -4.62 27.45
N ARG A 186 -4.77 -4.47 26.36
CA ARG A 186 -4.47 -5.53 25.41
C ARG A 186 -2.96 -5.67 25.28
N GLN A 187 -2.46 -6.89 25.46
CA GLN A 187 -1.07 -7.20 25.18
C GLN A 187 -0.88 -7.32 23.65
N VAL A 188 0.00 -6.49 23.07
CA VAL A 188 0.21 -6.43 21.60
C VAL A 188 1.56 -7.04 21.18
N GLY A 189 2.44 -7.33 22.14
CA GLY A 189 3.69 -8.02 21.88
C GLY A 189 4.58 -8.12 23.10
N ARG A 190 5.86 -8.38 22.85
CA ARG A 190 6.93 -8.20 23.84
C ARG A 190 7.86 -7.09 23.37
N ALA A 191 8.26 -6.23 24.29
CA ALA A 191 9.29 -5.24 24.09
C ALA A 191 10.67 -5.93 23.85
N PRO A 192 11.68 -5.20 23.34
CA PRO A 192 12.99 -5.76 22.96
C PRO A 192 13.76 -6.43 24.11
N ASP A 193 13.39 -6.10 25.35
CA ASP A 193 13.90 -6.65 26.61
C ASP A 193 13.17 -7.92 27.07
N GLY A 194 12.10 -8.33 26.36
CA GLY A 194 11.28 -9.49 26.68
C GLY A 194 10.08 -9.18 27.58
N ALA A 195 9.88 -7.94 28.02
CA ALA A 195 8.74 -7.51 28.82
C ALA A 195 7.44 -7.44 27.98
N PRO A 196 6.27 -7.78 28.53
CA PRO A 196 5.00 -7.68 27.82
C PRO A 196 4.63 -6.21 27.52
N PHE A 197 4.27 -5.90 26.28
CA PHE A 197 3.84 -4.56 25.86
C PHE A 197 2.31 -4.46 25.86
N TYR A 198 1.77 -3.57 26.69
CA TYR A 198 0.34 -3.34 26.85
C TYR A 198 -0.10 -2.03 26.19
N VAL A 199 -1.25 -2.04 25.52
CA VAL A 199 -1.90 -0.85 24.96
C VAL A 199 -3.38 -0.81 25.31
N LEU A 200 -3.99 0.36 25.18
CA LEU A 200 -5.45 0.48 25.27
C LEU A 200 -6.11 -0.27 24.08
N PRO A 201 -7.28 -0.90 24.29
CA PRO A 201 -8.03 -1.61 23.24
C PRO A 201 -8.50 -0.69 22.11
#